data_AF-A0A8C5SW55-F1
#
_entry.id   AF-A0A8C5SW55-F1
#
_cell.length_a   1.000
_cell.length_b   1.000
_cell.length_c   1.000
_cell.angle_alpha   90.00
_cell.angle_beta   90.00
_cell.angle_gamma   90.00
#
_symmetry.space_group_name_H-M   'P 1'
#
loop_
_entity.id
_entity.type
_entity.pdbx_description
1 polymer ?
#
loop_
_entity_poly.entity_id
_entity_poly.type
_entity_poly.pdbx_seq_one_letter_code
_entity_poly.pdbx_strand_id
1 'polypeptide(L)'
;MMIYTCSAQHAAVNAGQFDFGAWMPNFPSAMRKPPPKTKGQASLKSYKETIPEINTTANIISVLWLLSQPVFCLIPLGQYPNHHFTEKVPLKLITTFEAHLHKISNEIKKRNKSLVKKELLTKQDASLLVIYKYLDPAEMENSVSI
;
A
#
# COMPACT_ATOMS: atom_id res chain seq x y z
N MET A 1 -15.44 -13.49 -0.26
CA MET A 1 -15.19 -12.40 0.71
C MET A 1 -13.96 -12.69 1.55
N MET A 2 -13.90 -13.79 2.33
CA MET A 2 -12.74 -14.17 3.16
C MET A 2 -11.38 -14.09 2.45
N ILE A 3 -11.18 -14.83 1.35
CA ILE A 3 -9.89 -14.86 0.63
C ILE A 3 -9.47 -13.45 0.20
N TYR A 4 -10.39 -12.66 -0.36
CA TYR A 4 -10.11 -11.30 -0.80
C TYR A 4 -9.74 -10.36 0.37
N THR A 5 -10.49 -10.42 1.47
CA THR A 5 -10.26 -9.59 2.66
C THR A 5 -8.91 -9.89 3.30
N CYS A 6 -8.55 -11.17 3.39
CA CYS A 6 -7.29 -11.61 3.99
C CYS A 6 -6.07 -11.41 3.07
N SER A 7 -6.26 -11.11 1.78
CA SER A 7 -5.17 -10.91 0.82
C SER A 7 -5.19 -9.50 0.23
N ALA A 8 -5.92 -9.32 -0.86
CA ALA A 8 -5.99 -8.09 -1.65
C ALA A 8 -6.37 -6.86 -0.83
N GLN A 9 -7.41 -6.97 0.00
CA GLN A 9 -7.86 -5.84 0.80
C GLN A 9 -6.78 -5.41 1.80
N HIS A 10 -6.19 -6.39 2.51
CA HIS A 10 -5.12 -6.14 3.46
C HIS A 10 -3.92 -5.47 2.77
N ALA A 11 -3.43 -6.05 1.67
CA ALA A 11 -2.32 -5.50 0.90
C ALA A 11 -2.58 -4.05 0.44
N ALA A 12 -3.79 -3.76 -0.06
CA ALA A 12 -4.17 -2.45 -0.56
C ALA A 12 -4.17 -1.34 0.51
N VAL A 13 -4.47 -1.68 1.77
CA VAL A 13 -4.54 -0.70 2.87
C VAL A 13 -3.29 -0.71 3.76
N ASN A 14 -2.48 -1.76 3.70
CA ASN A 14 -1.29 -1.92 4.55
C ASN A 14 0.00 -1.46 3.86
N ALA A 15 0.28 -1.94 2.63
CA ALA A 15 1.59 -1.78 2.00
C ALA A 15 1.95 -0.32 1.63
N GLY A 16 0.94 0.55 1.52
CA GLY A 16 1.14 1.98 1.25
C GLY A 16 1.26 2.86 2.49
N GLN A 17 1.14 2.31 3.70
CA GLN A 17 1.11 3.10 4.93
C GLN A 17 2.35 3.99 5.09
N PHE A 18 3.55 3.46 4.85
CA PHE A 18 4.78 4.25 4.91
C PHE A 18 4.95 5.19 3.71
N ASP A 19 4.64 4.72 2.49
CA ASP A 19 4.77 5.53 1.26
C ASP A 19 4.00 6.87 1.38
N PHE A 20 2.81 6.86 1.98
CA PHE A 20 2.01 8.07 2.18
C PHE A 20 2.17 8.70 3.57
N GLY A 21 2.43 7.90 4.60
CA GLY A 21 2.45 8.35 5.98
C GLY A 21 3.82 8.77 6.53
N ALA A 22 4.92 8.48 5.81
CA ALA A 22 6.25 8.97 6.19
C ALA A 22 6.35 10.50 6.17
N TRP A 23 5.54 11.16 5.33
CA TRP A 23 5.41 12.62 5.33
C TRP A 23 4.28 13.05 6.27
N MET A 24 4.60 13.33 7.53
CA MET A 24 3.62 13.64 8.59
C MET A 24 2.56 14.69 8.22
N PRO A 25 2.85 15.80 7.51
CA PRO A 25 1.81 16.74 7.07
C PRO A 25 0.70 16.11 6.21
N ASN A 26 1.00 15.03 5.48
CA ASN A 26 0.04 14.27 4.67
C ASN A 26 -0.77 13.26 5.52
N PHE A 27 -0.18 12.77 6.61
CA PHE A 27 -0.80 11.78 7.49
C PHE A 27 -0.55 12.09 8.99
N PRO A 28 -1.14 13.18 9.52
CA PRO A 28 -1.00 13.50 10.94
C PRO A 28 -1.81 12.51 11.78
N SER A 29 -1.12 11.73 12.60
CA SER A 29 -1.73 10.73 13.50
C SER A 29 -2.55 11.33 14.63
N ALA A 30 -2.34 12.61 14.93
CA ALA A 30 -3.01 13.32 15.99
C ALA A 30 -3.10 14.82 15.67
N MET A 31 -4.01 15.52 16.34
CA MET A 31 -4.13 16.98 16.29
C MET A 31 -4.18 17.50 17.73
N ARG A 32 -3.29 18.43 18.08
CA ARG A 32 -3.17 19.01 19.43
C ARG A 32 -4.10 20.20 19.67
N LYS A 33 -4.80 20.68 18.63
CA LYS A 33 -5.76 21.77 18.71
C LYS A 33 -7.07 21.39 17.99
N PRO A 34 -8.22 21.96 18.41
CA PRO A 34 -9.48 21.73 17.72
C PRO A 34 -9.47 22.34 16.30
N PRO A 35 -10.36 21.87 15.40
CA PRO A 35 -10.55 22.48 14.09
C PRO A 35 -10.87 23.99 14.18
N PRO A 36 -10.36 24.82 13.25
CA PRO A 36 -10.64 26.25 13.25
C PRO A 36 -12.13 26.51 12.98
N LYS A 37 -12.72 27.47 13.70
CA LYS A 37 -14.16 27.79 13.59
C LYS A 37 -14.47 28.90 12.58
N THR A 38 -13.47 29.68 12.19
CA THR A 38 -13.63 30.79 11.22
C THR A 38 -12.47 30.83 10.24
N LYS A 39 -12.73 31.34 9.03
CA LYS A 39 -11.72 31.49 7.97
C LYS A 39 -10.71 32.60 8.34
N GLY A 40 -9.50 32.53 7.79
CA GLY A 40 -8.46 33.55 7.97
C GLY A 40 -7.68 33.47 9.30
N GLN A 41 -7.98 32.51 10.17
CA GLN A 41 -7.27 32.33 11.45
C GLN A 41 -6.01 31.45 11.35
N ALA A 42 -5.84 30.72 10.24
CA ALA A 42 -4.71 29.83 10.07
C ALA A 42 -3.41 30.61 9.82
N SER A 43 -2.37 30.28 10.57
CA SER A 43 -1.01 30.79 10.39
C SER A 43 -0.01 29.62 10.46
N LEU A 44 1.22 29.82 10.01
CA LEU A 44 2.27 28.81 10.15
C LEU A 44 2.52 28.44 11.62
N LYS A 45 2.39 29.41 12.53
CA LYS A 45 2.51 29.20 13.98
C LYS A 45 1.38 28.31 14.49
N SER A 46 0.12 28.65 14.19
CA SER A 46 -1.03 27.85 14.64
C SER A 46 -1.01 26.45 14.02
N TYR A 47 -0.52 26.29 12.79
CA TYR A 47 -0.31 25.01 12.14
C TYR A 47 0.70 24.14 12.91
N LYS A 48 1.89 24.67 13.21
CA LYS A 48 2.92 23.96 13.99
C LYS A 48 2.45 23.59 15.39
N GLU A 49 1.58 24.40 16.00
CA GLU A 49 0.97 24.11 17.30
C GLU A 49 -0.16 23.07 17.21
N THR A 50 -0.70 22.79 16.01
CA THR A 50 -1.81 21.85 15.80
C THR A 50 -1.32 20.45 15.42
N ILE A 51 -0.31 20.33 14.56
CA ILE A 51 0.23 19.03 14.13
C ILE A 51 0.91 18.27 15.30
N PRO A 52 1.11 16.94 15.18
CA PRO A 52 1.77 16.15 16.20
C PRO A 52 3.16 16.67 16.58
N GLU A 53 3.57 16.39 17.82
CA GLU A 53 4.94 16.62 18.27
C GLU A 53 5.92 15.61 17.66
N ILE A 54 7.22 15.90 17.83
CA ILE A 54 8.30 15.09 17.26
C ILE A 54 8.24 13.64 17.78
N ASN A 55 7.99 13.44 19.07
CA ASN A 55 7.88 12.10 19.66
C ASN A 55 6.73 11.26 19.05
N THR A 56 5.56 11.87 18.89
CA THR A 56 4.36 11.23 18.32
C THR A 56 4.57 10.94 16.84
N THR A 57 5.18 11.89 16.13
CA THR A 57 5.56 11.73 14.72
C THR A 57 6.55 10.60 14.54
N ALA A 58 7.64 10.58 15.32
CA ALA A 58 8.67 9.55 15.24
C ALA A 58 8.09 8.16 15.52
N ASN A 59 7.32 8.01 16.59
CA ASN A 59 6.68 6.75 16.95
C ASN A 59 5.79 6.21 15.83
N ILE A 60 4.96 7.07 15.23
CA ILE A 60 4.04 6.65 14.16
C ILE A 60 4.78 6.33 12.88
N ILE A 61 5.78 7.13 12.48
CA ILE A 61 6.59 6.81 11.29
C ILE A 61 7.29 5.46 11.47
N SER A 62 7.80 5.14 12.67
CA SER A 62 8.38 3.82 12.96
C SER A 62 7.35 2.69 12.84
N VAL A 63 6.13 2.88 13.36
CA VAL A 63 5.04 1.89 13.21
C VAL A 63 4.68 1.68 11.75
N LEU A 64 4.43 2.76 11.00
CA LEU A 64 4.06 2.67 9.59
C LEU A 64 5.16 2.00 8.77
N TRP A 65 6.43 2.31 9.06
CA TRP A 65 7.56 1.66 8.42
C TRP A 65 7.55 0.15 8.67
N LEU A 66 7.41 -0.27 9.94
CA LEU A 66 7.39 -1.68 10.34
C LEU A 66 6.24 -2.45 9.68
N LEU A 67 5.03 -1.88 9.70
CA LEU A 67 3.84 -2.51 9.12
C LEU A 67 3.87 -2.57 7.58
N SER A 68 4.62 -1.68 6.92
CA SER A 68 4.71 -1.64 5.45
C SER A 68 5.85 -2.47 4.87
N GLN A 69 6.73 -3.05 5.71
CA GLN A 69 7.86 -3.82 5.19
C GLN A 69 7.39 -5.11 4.52
N PRO A 70 7.99 -5.48 3.37
CA PRO A 70 7.79 -6.82 2.84
C PRO A 70 8.33 -7.85 3.83
N VAL A 71 7.51 -8.82 4.22
CA VAL A 71 7.96 -9.92 5.07
C VAL A 71 8.96 -10.80 4.31
N PHE A 72 10.05 -11.19 5.00
CA PHE A 72 11.13 -12.00 4.42
C PHE A 72 10.64 -13.34 3.83
N CYS A 73 9.53 -13.86 4.35
CA CYS A 73 8.90 -15.11 3.90
C CYS A 73 7.55 -14.85 3.23
N LEU A 74 7.43 -13.81 2.41
CA LEU A 74 6.22 -13.49 1.66
C LEU A 74 5.79 -14.69 0.79
N ILE A 75 4.53 -15.12 0.96
CA ILE A 75 3.88 -16.13 0.12
C ILE A 75 2.83 -15.39 -0.73
N PRO A 76 3.09 -15.14 -2.03
CA PRO A 76 2.17 -14.41 -2.87
C PRO A 76 0.81 -15.10 -2.99
N LEU A 77 -0.23 -14.33 -3.26
CA LEU A 77 -1.57 -14.84 -3.49
C LEU A 77 -1.56 -15.90 -4.58
N GLY A 78 -2.16 -17.04 -4.29
CA GLY A 78 -2.23 -18.18 -5.22
C GLY A 78 -1.06 -19.15 -5.12
N GLN A 79 0.02 -18.82 -4.39
CA GLN A 79 1.10 -19.75 -4.08
C GLN A 79 0.75 -20.56 -2.83
N TYR A 80 0.69 -21.89 -2.93
CA TYR A 80 0.33 -22.76 -1.82
C TYR A 80 1.41 -23.82 -1.57
N PRO A 81 2.50 -23.49 -0.84
CA PRO A 81 3.59 -24.44 -0.58
C PRO A 81 3.15 -25.64 0.28
N ASN A 82 2.13 -25.46 1.12
CA ASN A 82 1.52 -26.55 1.88
C ASN A 82 0.45 -27.25 1.03
N HIS A 83 0.74 -28.48 0.61
CA HIS A 83 -0.08 -29.23 -0.33
C HIS A 83 -1.26 -29.92 0.37
N HIS A 84 -2.28 -29.14 0.74
CA HIS A 84 -3.50 -29.68 1.37
C HIS A 84 -4.42 -30.39 0.38
N PHE A 85 -4.50 -29.90 -0.86
CA PHE A 85 -5.20 -30.59 -1.94
C PHE A 85 -4.24 -31.47 -2.71
N THR A 86 -4.64 -32.71 -2.98
CA THR A 86 -3.83 -33.68 -3.75
C THR A 86 -4.57 -34.18 -4.99
N GLU A 87 -5.86 -33.89 -5.07
CA GLU A 87 -6.72 -34.32 -6.17
C GLU A 87 -6.48 -33.48 -7.43
N LYS A 88 -6.63 -34.12 -8.60
CA LYS A 88 -6.34 -33.50 -9.90
C LYS A 88 -7.18 -32.24 -10.19
N VAL A 89 -8.45 -32.24 -9.76
CA VAL A 89 -9.38 -31.14 -10.07
C VAL A 89 -9.02 -29.86 -9.32
N PRO A 90 -8.89 -29.85 -7.97
CA PRO A 90 -8.40 -28.70 -7.21
C PRO A 90 -7.05 -28.18 -7.72
N LEU A 91 -6.09 -29.07 -8.00
CA LEU A 91 -4.77 -28.67 -8.52
C LEU A 91 -4.88 -27.92 -9.85
N LYS A 92 -5.73 -28.39 -10.78
CA LYS A 92 -5.99 -27.70 -12.05
C LYS A 92 -6.64 -26.32 -11.85
N LEU A 93 -7.53 -26.18 -10.87
CA LEU A 93 -8.16 -24.91 -10.53
C LEU A 93 -7.16 -23.92 -9.93
N ILE A 94 -6.25 -24.39 -9.06
CA ILE A 94 -5.15 -23.58 -8.53
C ILE A 94 -4.27 -23.05 -9.66
N THR A 95 -3.81 -23.91 -10.57
CA THR A 95 -2.99 -23.48 -11.73
C THR A 95 -3.72 -22.46 -12.61
N THR A 96 -5.04 -22.64 -12.79
CA THR A 96 -5.86 -21.67 -13.54
C THR A 96 -5.93 -20.32 -12.82
N PHE A 97 -6.08 -20.34 -11.50
CA PHE A 97 -6.09 -19.14 -10.67
C PHE A 97 -4.74 -18.40 -10.73
N GLU A 98 -3.61 -19.12 -10.58
CA GLU A 98 -2.26 -18.56 -10.72
C GLU A 98 -2.06 -17.89 -12.09
N ALA A 99 -2.50 -18.54 -13.18
CA ALA A 99 -2.40 -17.98 -14.53
C ALA A 99 -3.18 -16.66 -14.67
N HIS A 100 -4.37 -16.57 -14.06
CA HIS A 100 -5.14 -15.32 -14.04
C HIS A 100 -4.42 -14.22 -13.23
N LEU A 101 -3.84 -14.55 -12.07
CA LEU A 101 -3.06 -13.61 -11.28
C LEU A 101 -1.83 -13.09 -12.03
N HIS A 102 -1.11 -13.96 -12.74
CA HIS A 102 0.01 -13.54 -13.59
C HIS A 102 -0.42 -12.59 -14.71
N LYS A 103 -1.58 -12.84 -15.34
CA LYS A 103 -2.14 -11.94 -16.34
C LYS A 103 -2.42 -10.55 -15.74
N ILE A 104 -3.07 -10.49 -14.58
CA ILE A 104 -3.36 -9.22 -13.87
C ILE A 104 -2.07 -8.49 -13.50
N SER A 105 -1.06 -9.18 -12.96
CA SER A 105 0.25 -8.62 -12.64
C SER A 105 0.90 -7.97 -13.87
N ASN A 106 0.86 -8.66 -15.03
CA ASN A 106 1.40 -8.14 -16.28
C ASN A 106 0.65 -6.88 -16.76
N GLU A 107 -0.67 -6.86 -16.64
CA GLU A 107 -1.50 -5.69 -16.98
C GLU A 107 -1.17 -4.49 -16.08
N ILE A 108 -1.03 -4.71 -14.77
CA ILE A 108 -0.62 -3.67 -13.79
C ILE A 108 0.77 -3.13 -14.10
N LYS A 109 1.75 -4.01 -14.36
CA LYS A 109 3.13 -3.63 -14.73
C LYS A 109 3.15 -2.81 -16.01
N LYS A 110 2.37 -3.20 -17.02
CA LYS A 110 2.23 -2.45 -18.29
C LYS A 110 1.63 -1.07 -18.05
N ARG A 111 0.54 -1.00 -17.25
CA ARG A 111 -0.11 0.27 -16.88
C ARG A 111 0.85 1.19 -16.13
N ASN A 112 1.55 0.68 -15.12
CA ASN A 112 2.53 1.46 -14.34
C ASN A 112 3.67 1.99 -15.22
N LYS A 113 4.23 1.16 -16.12
CA LYS A 113 5.24 1.62 -17.10
C LYS A 113 4.70 2.71 -18.04
N SER A 114 3.45 2.61 -18.47
CA SER A 114 2.83 3.61 -19.36
C SER A 114 2.65 4.96 -18.68
N LEU A 115 2.33 4.98 -17.38
CA LEU A 115 2.23 6.20 -16.58
C LEU A 115 3.59 6.88 -16.49
N VAL A 116 4.66 6.13 -16.16
CA VAL A 116 6.04 6.65 -16.13
C VAL A 116 6.41 7.31 -17.46
N LYS A 117 6.13 6.64 -18.58
CA LYS A 117 6.49 7.11 -19.92
C LYS A 117 5.73 8.37 -20.33
N LYS A 118 4.45 8.48 -19.97
CA LYS A 118 3.62 9.66 -20.29
C LYS A 118 4.18 10.91 -19.63
N GLU A 119 4.70 10.80 -18.41
CA GLU A 119 5.22 11.95 -17.66
C GLU A 119 6.59 12.43 -18.16
N LEU A 120 7.47 11.51 -18.54
CA LEU A 120 8.73 11.87 -19.21
C LEU A 120 8.51 12.69 -20.49
N LEU A 121 7.35 12.53 -21.13
CA LEU A 121 6.97 13.29 -22.32
C LEU A 121 6.32 14.65 -21.99
N THR A 122 5.71 14.83 -20.81
CA THR A 122 5.07 16.09 -20.40
C THR A 122 6.03 17.07 -19.71
N LYS A 123 7.27 16.67 -19.42
CA LYS A 123 8.29 17.47 -18.70
C LYS A 123 7.84 17.96 -17.31
N GLN A 124 6.77 17.39 -16.74
CA GLN A 124 6.49 17.55 -15.32
C GLN A 124 7.54 16.77 -14.51
N ASP A 125 7.77 17.21 -13.27
CA ASP A 125 8.74 16.59 -12.38
C ASP A 125 8.43 15.09 -12.19
N ALA A 126 9.36 14.23 -12.62
CA ALA A 126 9.23 12.78 -12.50
C ALA A 126 9.07 12.31 -11.04
N SER A 127 9.39 13.17 -10.06
CA SER A 127 9.14 12.95 -8.64
C SER A 127 7.64 12.92 -8.26
N LEU A 128 6.75 13.43 -9.12
CA LEU A 128 5.29 13.46 -8.91
C LEU A 128 4.59 12.19 -9.42
N LEU A 129 5.33 11.24 -9.98
CA LEU A 129 4.76 10.02 -10.54
C LEU A 129 4.37 9.02 -9.45
N VAL A 130 3.07 8.93 -9.16
CA VAL A 130 2.52 7.92 -8.24
C VAL A 130 2.04 6.70 -9.02
N ILE A 131 2.87 5.66 -9.08
CA ILE A 131 2.42 4.33 -9.55
C ILE A 131 1.64 3.63 -8.44
N TYR A 132 0.58 2.90 -8.81
CA TYR A 132 -0.17 2.09 -7.85
C TYR A 132 0.26 0.63 -7.97
N LYS A 133 1.01 0.14 -6.98
CA LYS A 133 1.60 -1.20 -6.94
C LYS A 133 0.93 -2.17 -5.95
N TYR A 134 0.14 -1.67 -5.00
CA TYR A 134 -0.31 -2.43 -3.81
C TYR A 134 -1.30 -3.57 -4.09
N LEU A 135 -1.90 -3.62 -5.29
CA LEU A 135 -2.74 -4.73 -5.75
C LEU A 135 -2.09 -5.54 -6.88
N ASP A 136 -0.78 -5.44 -7.07
CA ASP A 136 -0.06 -6.40 -7.92
C ASP A 136 -0.07 -7.76 -7.20
N PRO A 137 -0.63 -8.84 -7.80
CA PRO A 137 -0.67 -10.15 -7.15
C PRO A 137 0.69 -10.69 -6.70
N ALA A 138 1.78 -10.22 -7.29
CA ALA A 138 3.14 -10.58 -6.88
C ALA A 138 3.54 -9.97 -5.51
N GLU A 139 2.87 -8.91 -5.08
CA GLU A 139 3.13 -8.16 -3.84
C GLU A 139 2.06 -8.44 -2.76
N MET A 140 1.00 -9.18 -3.11
CA MET A 140 -0.12 -9.48 -2.22
C MET A 140 0.09 -10.82 -1.54
N GLU A 141 0.04 -10.87 -0.21
CA GLU A 141 0.09 -12.13 0.53
C GLU A 141 -1.23 -12.92 0.50
N ASN A 142 -1.15 -14.22 0.73
CA ASN A 142 -2.35 -15.06 0.91
C ASN A 142 -3.16 -14.71 2.18
N SER A 143 -2.53 -14.10 3.19
CA SER A 143 -3.10 -13.88 4.52
C SER A 143 -2.62 -12.57 5.15
N VAL A 144 -3.26 -12.17 6.26
CA VAL A 144 -2.78 -11.10 7.14
C VAL A 144 -1.73 -11.68 8.08
N SER A 145 -0.48 -11.24 7.95
CA SER A 145 0.69 -11.82 8.64
C SER A 145 1.57 -10.77 9.35
N ILE A 146 1.20 -9.49 9.25
CA ILE A 146 1.84 -8.34 9.91
C ILE A 146 0.79 -7.45 10.55
#